data_AF-A0A7V9DZI1-F1
#
_entry.id   AF-A0A7V9DZI1-F1
#
_cell.length_a   1.000
_cell.length_b   1.000
_cell.length_c   1.000
_cell.angle_alpha   90.00
_cell.angle_beta   90.00
_cell.angle_gamma   90.00
#
_symmetry.space_group_name_H-M   'P 1'
#
loop_
_entity.id
_entity.type
_entity.pdbx_description
1 polymer ?
#
loop_
_entity_poly.entity_id
_entity_poly.type
_entity_poly.pdbx_seq_one_letter_code
_entity_poly.pdbx_strand_id
1 'polypeptide(L)'
;MSFSETPGANRSDVVLEHSIAMLAPLVRVLIANSVTYPQLIAALKPAFLHAANAELEASGKRISDSAISIVCGVHRKDVRTLKSNNQPQPHVPERTLSLACEVVARWCSGAPYSSAS
;
A
#
# COMPACT_ATOMS: atom_id res chain seq x y z
N MET A 1 5.33 39.92 17.63
CA MET A 1 4.33 39.14 16.88
C MET A 1 4.76 37.69 16.95
N SER A 2 3.86 36.87 17.48
CA SER A 2 4.11 35.55 18.06
C SER A 2 4.60 34.50 17.05
N PHE A 3 5.40 33.57 17.59
CA PHE A 3 5.78 32.30 16.99
C PHE A 3 4.53 31.53 16.55
N SER A 4 4.58 31.00 15.33
CA SER A 4 3.73 29.89 14.90
C SER A 4 4.67 28.75 14.51
N GLU A 5 5.09 27.98 15.51
CA GLU A 5 5.66 26.65 15.31
C GLU A 5 4.61 25.80 14.59
N THR A 6 4.87 25.39 13.35
CA THR A 6 4.14 24.29 12.72
C THR A 6 4.35 23.05 13.59
N PRO A 7 3.29 22.41 14.11
CA PRO A 7 3.42 21.17 14.88
C PRO A 7 4.21 20.18 14.03
N GLY A 8 5.30 19.64 14.58
CA GLY A 8 6.18 18.73 13.85
C GLY A 8 5.39 17.56 13.27
N ALA A 9 5.18 17.57 11.95
CA ALA A 9 4.52 16.47 11.25
C ALA A 9 5.30 15.19 11.55
N ASN A 10 4.64 14.18 12.13
CA ASN A 10 5.32 12.91 12.36
C ASN A 10 5.78 12.38 11.00
N ARG A 11 7.00 11.83 10.92
CA ARG A 11 7.53 11.27 9.67
C ARG A 11 6.56 10.28 9.02
N SER A 12 5.80 9.54 9.83
CA SER A 12 4.73 8.65 9.39
C SER A 12 3.63 9.37 8.62
N ASP A 13 3.24 10.56 9.08
CA ASP A 13 2.14 11.34 8.52
C ASP A 13 2.56 11.91 7.16
N VAL A 14 3.79 12.41 7.05
CA VAL A 14 4.36 12.89 5.79
C VAL A 14 4.47 11.74 4.77
N VAL A 15 4.97 10.57 5.19
CA VAL A 15 5.06 9.40 4.29
C VAL A 15 3.68 8.95 3.83
N LEU A 16 2.69 8.92 4.74
CA LEU A 16 1.32 8.56 4.41
C LEU A 16 0.70 9.55 3.41
N GLU A 17 0.84 10.85 3.66
CA GLU A 17 0.33 11.91 2.78
C GLU A 17 0.88 11.77 1.35
N HIS A 18 2.19 11.63 1.21
CA HIS A 18 2.82 11.47 -0.10
C HIS A 18 2.43 10.14 -0.77
N SER A 19 2.30 9.06 0.02
CA SER A 19 1.83 7.77 -0.49
C SER A 19 0.40 7.86 -1.04
N ILE A 20 -0.48 8.60 -0.37
CA ILE A 20 -1.85 8.83 -0.84
C ILE A 20 -1.86 9.69 -2.10
N ALA A 21 -1.04 10.74 -2.18
CA ALA A 21 -0.89 11.54 -3.39
C ALA A 21 -0.48 10.68 -4.60
N MET A 22 0.42 9.71 -4.38
CA MET A 22 0.82 8.74 -5.40
C MET A 22 -0.29 7.73 -5.73
N LEU A 23 -1.05 7.24 -4.75
CA LEU A 23 -2.13 6.27 -4.95
C LEU A 23 -3.39 6.88 -5.60
N ALA A 24 -3.66 8.18 -5.41
CA ALA A 24 -4.84 8.86 -5.94
C ALA A 24 -5.09 8.67 -7.46
N PRO A 25 -4.10 8.83 -8.36
CA PRO A 25 -4.29 8.53 -9.78
C PRO A 25 -4.58 7.04 -10.05
N LEU A 26 -3.99 6.12 -9.30
CA LEU A 26 -4.27 4.68 -9.43
C LEU A 26 -5.71 4.36 -9.02
N VAL A 27 -6.18 4.92 -7.91
CA VAL A 27 -7.57 4.76 -7.46
C VAL A 27 -8.56 5.24 -8.53
N ARG A 28 -8.25 6.34 -9.23
CA ARG A 28 -9.07 6.80 -10.37
C ARG A 28 -9.15 5.77 -11.49
N VAL A 29 -8.02 5.17 -11.88
CA VAL A 29 -8.00 4.10 -12.90
C VAL A 29 -8.78 2.87 -12.44
N LEU A 30 -8.66 2.49 -11.17
CA LEU A 30 -9.39 1.37 -10.59
C LEU A 30 -10.91 1.58 -10.64
N ILE A 31 -11.38 2.75 -10.23
CA ILE A 31 -12.80 3.11 -10.28
C ILE A 31 -13.32 3.13 -11.72
N ALA A 32 -12.54 3.66 -12.67
CA ALA A 32 -12.89 3.64 -14.09
C ALA A 32 -13.05 2.22 -14.67
N ASN A 33 -12.45 1.22 -14.02
CA ASN A 33 -12.56 -0.20 -14.36
C ASN A 33 -13.49 -0.98 -13.39
N SER A 34 -14.40 -0.28 -12.70
CA SER A 34 -15.39 -0.86 -11.79
C SER A 34 -14.81 -1.60 -10.58
N VAL A 35 -13.56 -1.31 -10.20
CA VAL A 35 -12.97 -1.84 -8.97
C VAL A 35 -13.49 -1.05 -7.77
N THR A 36 -14.07 -1.76 -6.81
CA THR A 36 -14.65 -1.14 -5.61
C THR A 36 -13.62 -1.04 -4.48
N TYR A 37 -13.87 -0.15 -3.52
CA TYR A 37 -13.03 0.00 -2.33
C TYR A 37 -12.82 -1.32 -1.57
N PRO A 38 -13.85 -2.15 -1.27
CA PRO A 38 -13.65 -3.43 -0.60
C PRO A 38 -12.73 -4.39 -1.39
N GLN A 39 -12.82 -4.41 -2.72
CA GLN A 39 -11.96 -5.24 -3.56
C GLN A 39 -10.50 -4.77 -3.51
N LEU A 40 -10.27 -3.44 -3.59
CA LEU A 40 -8.93 -2.87 -3.45
C LEU A 40 -8.32 -3.18 -2.07
N ILE A 41 -9.07 -2.97 -0.99
CA ILE A 41 -8.59 -3.26 0.37
C ILE A 41 -8.29 -4.75 0.54
N ALA A 42 -9.14 -5.64 0.00
CA ALA A 42 -8.88 -7.06 0.02
C ALA A 42 -7.57 -7.43 -0.73
N ALA A 43 -7.30 -6.78 -1.86
CA ALA A 43 -6.07 -6.98 -2.63
C ALA A 43 -4.81 -6.38 -1.97
N LEU A 44 -4.96 -5.27 -1.23
CA LEU A 44 -3.85 -4.63 -0.50
C LEU A 44 -3.46 -5.40 0.77
N LYS A 45 -4.40 -6.08 1.42
CA LYS A 45 -4.15 -6.83 2.66
C LYS A 45 -2.96 -7.81 2.56
N PRO A 46 -2.84 -8.68 1.54
CA PRO A 46 -1.65 -9.50 1.32
C PRO A 46 -0.35 -8.71 1.16
N ALA A 47 -0.38 -7.58 0.44
CA ALA A 47 0.80 -6.75 0.23
C ALA A 47 1.31 -6.13 1.55
N PHE A 48 0.40 -5.63 2.39
CA PHE A 48 0.74 -5.14 3.73
C PHE A 48 1.29 -6.25 4.63
N LEU A 49 0.74 -7.46 4.54
CA LEU A 49 1.23 -8.63 5.27
C LEU A 49 2.66 -9.00 4.84
N HIS A 50 2.94 -9.00 3.54
CA HIS A 50 4.27 -9.28 3.01
C HIS A 50 5.29 -8.21 3.44
N ALA A 51 4.93 -6.92 3.34
CA ALA A 51 5.78 -5.81 3.79
C ALA A 51 6.08 -5.88 5.29
N ALA A 52 5.09 -6.22 6.12
CA ALA A 52 5.31 -6.38 7.56
C ALA A 52 6.20 -7.58 7.91
N ASN A 53 6.11 -8.68 7.17
CA ASN A 53 7.05 -9.79 7.33
C ASN A 53 8.48 -9.35 6.98
N ALA A 54 8.67 -8.69 5.85
CA ALA A 54 9.98 -8.19 5.42
C ALA A 54 10.58 -7.20 6.44
N GLU A 55 9.77 -6.30 7.00
CA GLU A 55 10.21 -5.34 8.03
C GLU A 55 10.62 -6.05 9.34
N LEU A 56 9.88 -7.08 9.75
CA LEU A 56 10.20 -7.88 10.93
C LEU A 56 11.48 -8.70 10.72
N GLU A 57 11.66 -9.27 9.53
CA GLU A 57 12.88 -9.97 9.11
C GLU A 57 14.09 -9.04 9.14
N ALA A 58 13.98 -7.86 8.50
CA ALA A 58 15.04 -6.85 8.48
C ALA A 58 15.40 -6.36 9.90
N SER A 59 14.42 -6.29 10.79
CA SER A 59 14.61 -5.92 12.19
C SER A 59 15.15 -7.05 13.08
N GLY A 60 15.33 -8.26 12.56
CA GLY A 60 15.72 -9.45 13.33
C GLY A 60 14.69 -9.87 14.40
N LYS A 61 13.44 -9.40 14.27
CA LYS A 61 12.37 -9.65 15.24
C LYS A 61 11.68 -10.99 14.94
N ARG A 62 11.12 -11.60 15.98
CA ARG A 62 10.33 -12.83 15.83
C ARG A 62 9.09 -12.56 14.97
N ILE A 63 9.03 -13.22 13.83
CA ILE A 63 7.85 -13.21 12.95
C ILE A 63 6.76 -14.06 13.61
N SER A 64 5.69 -13.41 14.04
CA SER A 64 4.50 -14.07 14.60
C SER A 64 3.26 -13.30 14.19
N ASP A 65 2.10 -13.95 14.20
CA ASP A 65 0.85 -13.28 13.79
C ASP A 65 0.53 -12.05 14.64
N SER A 66 0.91 -12.06 15.92
CA SER A 66 0.78 -10.91 16.81
C SER A 66 1.73 -9.77 16.43
N ALA A 67 3.01 -10.09 16.17
CA ALA A 67 4.00 -9.09 15.76
C ALA A 67 3.63 -8.45 14.41
N ILE A 68 3.18 -9.26 13.47
CA ILE A 68 2.69 -8.81 12.16
C ILE A 68 1.49 -7.89 12.34
N SER A 69 0.48 -8.32 13.12
CA SER A 69 -0.73 -7.54 13.36
C SER A 69 -0.42 -6.17 13.97
N ILE A 70 0.58 -6.10 14.85
CA ILE A 70 1.06 -4.84 15.42
C ILE A 70 1.72 -3.95 14.35
N VAL A 71 2.55 -4.53 13.48
CA VAL A 71 3.30 -3.76 12.47
C VAL A 71 2.41 -3.26 11.33
N CYS A 72 1.53 -4.09 10.77
CA CYS A 72 0.67 -3.70 9.66
C CYS A 72 -0.71 -3.16 10.07
N GLY A 73 -1.10 -3.29 11.34
CA GLY A 73 -2.44 -2.90 11.81
C GLY A 73 -3.57 -3.83 11.32
N VAL A 74 -3.27 -4.89 10.57
CA VAL A 74 -4.27 -5.89 10.14
C VAL A 74 -4.59 -6.80 11.32
N HIS A 75 -5.87 -7.01 11.59
CA HIS A 75 -6.31 -7.82 12.72
C HIS A 75 -5.77 -9.26 12.63
N ARG A 76 -5.36 -9.84 13.76
CA ARG A 76 -4.75 -11.20 13.82
C ARG A 76 -5.58 -12.29 13.12
N LYS A 77 -6.91 -12.19 13.16
CA LYS A 77 -7.82 -13.11 12.44
C LYS A 77 -7.61 -13.02 10.92
N ASP A 78 -7.52 -11.81 10.39
CA ASP A 78 -7.29 -11.55 8.97
C ASP A 78 -5.88 -12.01 8.57
N VAL A 79 -4.86 -11.74 9.39
CA VAL A 79 -3.49 -12.24 9.17
C VAL A 79 -3.47 -13.77 9.02
N ARG A 80 -4.16 -14.48 9.91
CA ARG A 80 -4.22 -15.95 9.85
C ARG A 80 -4.95 -16.43 8.60
N THR A 81 -6.10 -15.84 8.28
CA THR A 81 -6.86 -16.17 7.07
C THR A 81 -6.04 -15.90 5.79
N LEU A 82 -5.32 -14.80 5.71
CA LEU A 82 -4.49 -14.44 4.56
C LEU A 82 -3.28 -15.38 4.41
N LYS A 83 -2.64 -15.78 5.51
CA LYS A 83 -1.56 -16.77 5.49
C LYS A 83 -2.06 -18.16 5.06
N SER A 84 -3.23 -18.57 5.52
CA SER A 84 -3.84 -19.85 5.13
C SER A 84 -4.33 -19.84 3.69
N ASN A 85 -4.79 -18.69 3.20
CA ASN A 85 -5.25 -18.48 1.83
C ASN A 85 -4.11 -18.05 0.89
N ASN A 86 -2.85 -18.39 1.20
CA ASN A 86 -1.70 -18.12 0.34
C ASN A 86 -1.83 -18.92 -0.96
N GLN A 87 -2.73 -18.47 -1.83
CA GLN A 87 -2.82 -18.94 -3.19
C GLN A 87 -1.51 -18.55 -3.87
N PRO A 88 -0.86 -19.46 -4.61
CA PRO A 88 0.24 -19.08 -5.48
C PRO A 88 -0.20 -17.87 -6.30
N GLN A 89 0.67 -16.85 -6.41
CA GLN A 89 0.36 -15.67 -7.20
C GLN A 89 -0.24 -16.15 -8.52
N PRO A 90 -1.45 -15.69 -8.89
CA PRO A 90 -2.04 -16.10 -10.15
C PRO A 90 -1.00 -15.82 -11.23
N HIS A 91 -0.66 -16.85 -12.03
CA HIS A 91 0.22 -16.67 -13.17
C HIS A 91 -0.37 -15.55 -14.02
N VAL A 92 0.22 -14.36 -13.92
CA VAL A 92 -0.25 -13.19 -14.63
C VAL A 92 0.18 -13.40 -16.09
N PRO A 93 -0.77 -13.54 -17.03
CA PRO A 93 -0.40 -13.68 -18.44
C PRO A 93 0.45 -12.49 -18.88
N GLU A 94 1.42 -12.69 -19.77
CA GLU A 94 2.34 -11.64 -20.25
C GLU A 94 1.60 -10.38 -20.77
N ARG A 95 0.42 -10.56 -21.36
CA ARG A 95 -0.45 -9.46 -21.80
C ARG A 95 -0.95 -8.60 -20.65
N THR A 96 -1.30 -9.20 -19.51
CA THR A 96 -1.71 -8.49 -18.29
C THR A 96 -0.53 -7.81 -17.62
N LEU A 97 0.68 -8.39 -17.71
CA LEU A 97 1.92 -7.73 -17.31
C LEU A 97 2.21 -6.49 -18.16
N SER A 98 2.01 -6.56 -19.48
CA SER A 98 2.15 -5.39 -20.38
C SER A 98 1.21 -4.25 -19.99
N LEU A 99 -0.04 -4.56 -19.65
CA LEU A 99 -1.02 -3.56 -19.19
C LEU A 99 -0.64 -2.99 -17.81
N ALA A 100 -0.18 -3.84 -16.88
CA ALA A 100 0.31 -3.38 -15.58
C ALA A 100 1.54 -2.47 -15.75
N CYS A 101 2.47 -2.83 -16.62
CA CYS A 101 3.63 -2.00 -16.96
C CYS A 101 3.23 -0.70 -17.65
N GLU A 102 2.21 -0.69 -18.51
CA GLU A 102 1.69 0.53 -19.12
C GLU A 102 1.04 1.46 -18.08
N VAL A 103 0.24 0.91 -17.17
CA VAL A 103 -0.36 1.66 -16.06
C VAL A 103 0.73 2.23 -15.15
N VAL A 104 1.75 1.43 -14.80
CA VAL A 104 2.90 1.88 -14.00
C VAL A 104 3.74 2.91 -14.75
N ALA A 105 4.02 2.72 -16.04
CA ALA A 105 4.78 3.67 -16.84
C ALA A 105 4.04 4.99 -17.01
N ARG A 106 2.72 4.96 -17.20
CA ARG A 106 1.86 6.15 -17.24
C ARG A 106 1.79 6.85 -15.88
N TRP A 107 1.88 6.11 -14.79
CA TRP A 107 1.95 6.66 -13.44
C TRP A 107 3.30 7.31 -13.16
N CYS A 108 4.41 6.64 -13.49
CA CYS A 108 5.78 7.16 -13.31
C CYS A 108 6.10 8.34 -14.25
N SER A 109 5.52 8.37 -15.45
CA SER A 109 5.69 9.49 -16.39
C SER A 109 4.84 10.71 -16.04
N GLY A 110 3.92 10.59 -15.09
CA GLY A 110 3.17 11.69 -14.52
C GLY A 110 3.62 12.05 -13.11
N ALA A 111 4.69 12.83 -12.95
CA ALA A 111 4.94 13.57 -11.70
C ALA A 111 5.57 14.96 -11.98
N PRO A 112 5.21 16.03 -11.24
CA PRO A 112 4.26 16.10 -10.13
C PRO A 112 2.97 16.88 -10.50
N TYR A 113 1.85 16.58 -9.84
CA TYR A 113 0.92 17.66 -9.50
C TYR A 113 1.58 18.38 -8.33
N SER A 114 2.28 19.48 -8.61
CA SER A 114 2.66 20.41 -7.56
C SER A 114 1.39 20.77 -6.80
N SER A 115 1.39 20.68 -5.48
CA SER A 115 0.36 21.29 -4.65
C SER A 115 0.33 22.78 -4.94
N ALA A 116 -0.54 23.18 -5.87
CA ALA A 116 -0.87 24.56 -6.13
C ALA A 116 -2.26 24.80 -5.55
N SER A 117 -2.27 25.39 -4.34
CA SER A 117 -3.23 26.35 -3.76
C SER A 117 -3.52 26.04 -2.30
#